data_AF-C5LMI4-F1
#
_entry.id   AF-C5LMI4-F1
#
_cell.length_a   1.000
_cell.length_b   1.000
_cell.length_c   1.000
_cell.angle_alpha   90.00
_cell.angle_beta   90.00
_cell.angle_gamma   90.00
#
_symmetry.space_group_name_H-M   'P 1'
#
loop_
_entity.id
_entity.type
_entity.pdbx_description
1 polymer ?
#
loop_
_entity_poly.entity_id
_entity_poly.type
_entity_poly.pdbx_seq_one_letter_code
_entity_poly.pdbx_strand_id
1 'polypeptide(L)'
;MAAATGALSGQTYEEREISEDESEEAEEILGISASDMEDQRIVDFIRNSMSRNYYASREWTDEFYTLQAYIGCIAVSYQNRLLMPEMQKRYCMLDFSNLHIPKKIRKAIRRLDPGELTFRATRDPSGAAIERVIKGIARANGKDNWLGTK
;
A
#
# COMPACT_ATOMS: atom_id res chain seq x y z
N MET A 1 11.00 -19.55 47.76
CA MET A 1 10.73 -18.36 46.92
C MET A 1 10.44 -18.83 45.52
N ALA A 2 9.19 -18.70 45.09
CA ALA A 2 8.71 -19.12 43.79
C ALA A 2 9.13 -18.11 42.71
N ALA A 3 9.78 -18.58 41.65
CA ALA A 3 10.00 -17.79 40.44
C ALA A 3 8.86 -18.11 39.47
N ALA A 4 7.94 -17.16 39.30
CA ALA A 4 6.86 -17.24 38.35
C ALA A 4 7.40 -17.06 36.92
N THR A 5 7.46 -18.14 36.15
CA THR A 5 7.60 -18.09 34.70
C THR A 5 6.24 -17.77 34.09
N GLY A 6 6.00 -16.49 33.79
CA GLY A 6 4.83 -16.06 33.02
C GLY A 6 5.01 -16.48 31.56
N ALA A 7 4.41 -17.61 31.19
CA ALA A 7 4.23 -17.99 29.79
C ALA A 7 3.25 -17.01 29.14
N LEU A 8 3.68 -16.33 28.08
CA LEU A 8 2.79 -15.57 27.21
C LEU A 8 1.82 -16.57 26.57
N SER A 9 0.54 -16.47 26.93
CA SER A 9 -0.53 -17.24 26.30
C SER A 9 -0.61 -16.83 24.83
N GLY A 10 0.00 -17.61 23.94
CA GLY A 10 -0.28 -17.53 22.52
C GLY A 10 -1.75 -17.82 22.31
N GLN A 11 -2.49 -16.87 21.75
CA GLN A 11 -3.80 -17.19 21.17
C GLN A 11 -3.52 -18.10 19.98
N THR A 12 -3.86 -19.37 20.12
CA THR A 12 -4.02 -20.30 19.01
C THR A 12 -5.16 -19.77 18.16
N TYR A 13 -4.84 -19.26 16.97
CA TYR A 13 -5.85 -18.97 15.96
C TYR A 13 -6.38 -20.31 15.48
N GLU A 14 -7.58 -20.67 15.92
CA GLU A 14 -8.31 -21.79 15.30
C GLU A 14 -8.56 -21.40 13.84
N GLU A 15 -7.95 -22.15 12.92
CA GLU A 15 -8.31 -22.12 11.51
C GLU A 15 -9.80 -22.46 11.44
N ARG A 16 -10.64 -21.48 11.10
CA ARG A 16 -12.01 -21.79 10.72
C ARG A 16 -11.93 -22.61 9.45
N GLU A 17 -12.36 -23.86 9.54
CA GLU A 17 -12.77 -24.65 8.37
C GLU A 17 -13.84 -23.84 7.64
N ILE A 18 -13.46 -23.25 6.50
CA ILE A 18 -14.40 -22.65 5.56
C ILE A 18 -15.06 -23.83 4.86
N SER A 19 -16.35 -24.03 5.10
CA SER A 19 -17.16 -25.04 4.44
C SER A 19 -17.12 -24.84 2.93
N GLU A 20 -16.78 -25.90 2.19
CA GLU A 20 -16.53 -25.94 0.74
C GLU A 20 -17.78 -25.76 -0.16
N ASP A 21 -18.86 -25.15 0.35
CA ASP A 21 -20.18 -25.08 -0.33
C ASP A 21 -20.70 -23.64 -0.54
N GLU A 22 -19.80 -22.67 -0.73
CA GLU A 22 -20.12 -21.42 -1.40
C GLU A 22 -19.44 -21.43 -2.77
N SER A 23 -20.18 -21.81 -3.81
CA SER A 23 -19.81 -21.44 -5.17
C SER A 23 -19.92 -19.92 -5.28
N GLU A 24 -18.87 -19.21 -4.85
CA GLU A 24 -18.70 -17.78 -5.07
C GLU A 24 -18.75 -17.57 -6.59
N GLU A 25 -19.89 -17.15 -7.12
CA GLU A 25 -19.95 -16.58 -8.46
C GLU A 25 -18.92 -15.45 -8.47
N ALA A 26 -17.85 -15.61 -9.25
CA ALA A 26 -16.77 -14.64 -9.30
C ALA A 26 -17.36 -13.27 -9.63
N GLU A 27 -17.36 -12.37 -8.64
CA GLU A 27 -18.01 -11.07 -8.76
C GLU A 27 -17.31 -10.27 -9.88
N GLU A 28 -18.07 -9.86 -10.90
CA GLU A 28 -17.50 -9.17 -12.06
C GLU A 28 -16.81 -7.86 -11.63
N ILE A 29 -15.53 -7.69 -12.00
CA ILE A 29 -14.77 -6.48 -11.67
C ILE A 29 -15.22 -5.35 -12.59
N LEU A 30 -15.68 -4.25 -11.98
CA LEU A 30 -16.18 -3.10 -12.71
C LEU A 30 -15.03 -2.27 -13.29
N GLY A 31 -15.19 -1.88 -14.55
CA GLY A 31 -14.31 -0.94 -15.23
C GLY A 31 -14.56 0.50 -14.81
N ILE A 32 -13.49 1.28 -14.63
CA ILE A 32 -13.54 2.71 -14.29
C ILE A 32 -12.54 3.52 -15.14
N SER A 33 -12.91 4.75 -15.43
CA SER A 33 -12.14 5.75 -16.20
C SER A 33 -11.93 7.03 -15.41
N ALA A 34 -11.11 7.96 -15.91
CA ALA A 34 -10.98 9.29 -15.33
C ALA A 34 -12.31 10.04 -15.26
N SER A 35 -13.14 9.97 -16.32
CA SER A 35 -14.47 10.60 -16.32
C SER A 35 -15.40 10.04 -15.24
N ASP A 36 -15.28 8.76 -14.91
CA ASP A 36 -16.08 8.16 -13.83
C ASP A 36 -15.66 8.69 -12.45
N MET A 37 -14.38 9.03 -12.28
CA MET A 37 -13.86 9.61 -11.03
C MET A 37 -14.28 11.07 -10.83
N GLU A 38 -14.75 11.74 -11.88
CA GLU A 38 -15.30 13.10 -11.82
C GLU A 38 -16.80 13.11 -11.52
N ASP A 39 -17.53 12.02 -11.78
CA ASP A 39 -18.95 11.90 -11.44
C ASP A 39 -19.14 11.54 -9.97
N GLN A 40 -19.63 12.51 -9.19
CA GLN A 40 -19.86 12.34 -7.75
C GLN A 40 -20.75 11.13 -7.41
N ARG A 41 -21.71 10.76 -8.27
CA ARG A 41 -22.59 9.61 -8.03
C ARG A 41 -21.80 8.30 -8.09
N ILE A 42 -20.83 8.20 -8.99
CA ILE A 42 -19.96 7.03 -9.11
C ILE A 42 -18.98 7.01 -7.94
N VAL A 43 -18.38 8.15 -7.59
CA VAL A 43 -17.49 8.26 -6.43
C VAL A 43 -18.19 7.84 -5.12
N ASP A 44 -19.43 8.29 -4.92
CA ASP A 44 -20.23 7.92 -3.75
C ASP A 44 -20.56 6.43 -3.75
N PHE A 45 -20.87 5.85 -4.90
CA PHE A 45 -21.06 4.40 -5.04
C PHE A 45 -19.79 3.63 -4.64
N ILE A 46 -18.62 4.04 -5.14
CA ILE A 46 -17.34 3.41 -4.84
C ILE A 46 -17.02 3.46 -3.35
N ARG A 47 -17.16 4.63 -2.73
CA ARG A 47 -16.84 4.83 -1.31
C ARG A 47 -17.75 4.02 -0.39
N ASN A 48 -19.05 4.00 -0.69
CA ASN A 48 -20.06 3.38 0.18
C ASN A 48 -20.30 1.88 -0.11
N SER A 49 -19.76 1.34 -1.19
CA SER A 49 -19.81 -0.10 -1.47
C SER A 49 -19.17 -0.91 -0.34
N MET A 50 -19.90 -1.83 0.28
CA MET A 50 -19.38 -2.67 1.36
C MET A 50 -18.87 -4.04 0.89
N SER A 51 -19.33 -4.51 -0.28
CA SER A 51 -18.93 -5.80 -0.85
C SER A 51 -17.80 -5.67 -1.87
N ARG A 52 -17.74 -4.57 -2.63
CA ARG A 52 -16.71 -4.36 -3.66
C ARG A 52 -15.67 -3.36 -3.21
N ASN A 53 -14.41 -3.78 -3.31
CA ASN A 53 -13.24 -2.94 -3.02
C ASN A 53 -12.36 -2.75 -4.25
N TYR A 54 -12.34 -3.70 -5.20
CA TYR A 54 -11.52 -3.62 -6.40
C TYR A 54 -12.30 -3.15 -7.63
N TYR A 55 -11.60 -2.37 -8.45
CA TYR A 55 -12.03 -1.89 -9.75
C TYR A 55 -10.88 -2.08 -10.75
N ALA A 56 -11.17 -2.00 -12.04
CA ALA A 56 -10.16 -2.15 -13.09
C ALA A 56 -10.13 -0.92 -14.00
N SER A 57 -8.93 -0.52 -14.44
CA SER A 57 -8.76 0.47 -15.48
C SER A 57 -7.61 0.13 -16.42
N ARG A 58 -7.73 0.61 -17.66
CA ARG A 58 -6.64 0.62 -18.65
C ARG A 58 -5.96 1.99 -18.73
N GLU A 59 -6.44 2.99 -17.99
CA GLU A 59 -5.87 4.32 -17.99
C GLU A 59 -4.67 4.38 -17.04
N TRP A 60 -3.49 4.60 -17.63
CA TRP A 60 -2.22 4.74 -16.92
C TRP A 60 -1.75 6.21 -16.86
N THR A 61 -2.69 7.15 -16.93
CA THR A 61 -2.38 8.58 -16.91
C THR A 61 -2.17 9.07 -15.48
N ASP A 62 -1.31 10.08 -15.33
CA ASP A 62 -1.09 10.74 -14.03
C ASP A 62 -2.40 11.31 -13.44
N GLU A 63 -3.29 11.78 -14.32
CA GLU A 63 -4.62 12.28 -13.97
C GLU A 63 -5.48 11.20 -13.32
N PHE A 64 -5.66 10.05 -13.98
CA PHE A 64 -6.44 8.94 -13.41
C PHE A 64 -5.84 8.45 -12.09
N TYR A 65 -4.51 8.31 -12.04
CA TYR A 65 -3.81 7.87 -10.82
C TYR A 65 -4.02 8.85 -9.66
N THR A 66 -4.05 10.16 -9.95
CA THR A 66 -4.32 11.22 -8.96
C THR A 66 -5.77 11.19 -8.49
N LEU A 67 -6.72 11.09 -9.42
CA LEU A 67 -8.16 11.07 -9.12
C LEU A 67 -8.55 9.86 -8.26
N GLN A 68 -8.11 8.66 -8.63
CA GLN A 68 -8.41 7.45 -7.86
C GLN A 68 -7.82 7.53 -6.44
N ALA A 69 -6.61 8.10 -6.29
CA ALA A 69 -5.99 8.30 -4.98
C ALA A 69 -6.75 9.32 -4.13
N TYR A 70 -7.23 10.42 -4.75
CA TYR A 70 -8.00 11.45 -4.06
C TYR A 70 -9.31 10.92 -3.47
N ILE A 71 -9.95 9.96 -4.14
CA ILE A 71 -11.19 9.37 -3.62
C ILE A 71 -10.95 8.32 -2.53
N GLY A 72 -9.71 7.85 -2.38
CA GLY A 72 -9.29 6.86 -1.38
C GLY A 72 -8.75 5.55 -1.95
N CYS A 73 -8.69 5.37 -3.26
CA CYS A 73 -8.16 4.12 -3.79
C CYS A 73 -6.63 4.04 -3.66
N ILE A 74 -6.13 2.84 -3.35
CA ILE A 74 -4.74 2.46 -3.58
C ILE A 74 -4.74 1.55 -4.80
N ALA A 75 -3.93 1.85 -5.80
CA ALA A 75 -3.86 1.03 -6.99
C ALA A 75 -2.66 0.08 -6.96
N VAL A 76 -2.91 -1.16 -7.39
CA VAL A 76 -1.87 -2.12 -7.77
C VAL A 76 -1.99 -2.42 -9.27
N SER A 77 -0.97 -3.03 -9.86
CA SER A 77 -1.05 -3.50 -11.24
C SER A 77 -1.42 -4.98 -11.30
N TYR A 78 -2.32 -5.35 -12.21
CA TYR A 78 -2.54 -6.75 -12.55
C TYR A 78 -1.83 -7.06 -13.86
N GLN A 79 -0.84 -7.96 -13.79
CA GLN A 79 -0.04 -8.44 -14.92
C GLN A 79 0.55 -7.31 -15.80
N ASN A 80 0.83 -6.14 -15.23
CA ASN A 80 1.31 -4.94 -15.95
C ASN A 80 0.40 -4.50 -17.11
N ARG A 81 -0.91 -4.83 -17.06
CA ARG A 81 -1.88 -4.52 -18.11
C ARG A 81 -3.03 -3.67 -17.62
N LEU A 82 -3.46 -3.92 -16.39
CA LEU A 82 -4.55 -3.19 -15.75
C LEU A 82 -4.03 -2.53 -14.49
N LEU A 83 -4.48 -1.30 -14.29
CA LEU A 83 -4.45 -0.68 -12.98
C LEU A 83 -5.67 -1.20 -12.21
N MET A 84 -5.47 -1.58 -10.96
CA MET A 84 -6.49 -2.14 -10.09
C MET A 84 -6.69 -1.23 -8.87
N PRO A 85 -7.45 -0.12 -9.00
CA PRO A 85 -7.81 0.71 -7.86
C PRO A 85 -8.58 -0.08 -6.82
N GLU A 86 -8.08 -0.07 -5.59
CA GLU A 86 -8.71 -0.69 -4.45
C GLU A 86 -9.15 0.37 -3.43
N MET A 87 -10.46 0.52 -3.25
CA MET A 87 -11.04 1.38 -2.22
C MET A 87 -10.76 0.79 -0.83
N GLN A 88 -9.84 1.41 -0.10
CA GLN A 88 -9.43 0.92 1.20
C GLN A 88 -10.51 1.21 2.25
N LYS A 89 -11.03 0.16 2.89
CA LYS A 89 -11.97 0.31 4.02
C LYS A 89 -11.27 0.59 5.35
N ARG A 90 -9.97 0.31 5.42
CA ARG A 90 -9.10 0.59 6.56
C ARG A 90 -7.72 0.93 6.04
N TYR A 91 -7.17 2.07 6.44
CA TYR A 91 -5.82 2.46 6.06
C TYR A 91 -4.83 2.17 7.18
N CYS A 92 -3.66 1.67 6.80
CA CYS A 92 -2.49 1.72 7.65
C CYS A 92 -1.94 3.16 7.64
N MET A 93 -2.29 3.94 8.65
CA MET A 93 -1.83 5.31 8.80
C MET A 93 -0.62 5.36 9.73
N LEU A 94 0.41 6.13 9.35
CA LEU A 94 1.55 6.41 10.21
C LEU A 94 1.39 7.77 10.87
N ASP A 95 1.18 7.79 12.18
CA ASP A 95 1.28 9.00 12.98
C ASP A 95 2.73 9.21 13.42
N PHE A 96 3.39 10.24 12.87
CA PHE A 96 4.78 10.56 13.17
C PHE A 96 5.05 10.86 14.65
N SER A 97 4.06 11.37 15.38
CA SER A 97 4.19 11.62 16.82
C SER A 97 4.33 10.31 17.61
N ASN A 98 3.77 9.22 17.06
CA ASN A 98 3.79 7.88 17.62
C ASN A 98 4.78 6.94 16.91
N LEU A 99 5.67 7.48 16.06
CA LEU A 99 6.68 6.67 15.36
C LEU A 99 7.61 5.99 16.37
N HIS A 100 7.50 4.67 16.48
CA HIS A 100 8.36 3.89 17.34
C HIS A 100 9.76 3.76 16.72
N ILE A 101 10.76 4.38 17.36
CA ILE A 101 12.17 4.25 16.99
C ILE A 101 12.88 3.40 18.06
N PRO A 102 13.31 2.15 17.74
CA PRO A 102 14.01 1.30 18.68
C PRO A 102 15.28 1.94 19.24
N LYS A 103 15.59 1.67 20.52
CA LYS A 103 16.77 2.23 21.21
C LYS A 103 18.08 2.00 20.45
N LYS A 104 18.22 0.83 19.80
CA LYS A 104 19.40 0.48 18.98
C LYS A 104 19.57 1.43 17.78
N ILE A 105 18.48 1.69 17.06
CA ILE A 105 18.46 2.63 15.92
C ILE A 105 18.76 4.05 16.40
N ARG A 106 18.13 4.50 17.49
CA ARG A 106 18.41 5.82 18.08
C ARG A 106 19.89 5.99 18.46
N LYS A 107 20.51 4.94 19.00
CA LYS A 107 21.95 4.94 19.34
C LYS A 107 22.83 4.98 18.09
N ALA A 108 22.46 4.26 17.03
CA ALA A 108 23.18 4.27 15.76
C ALA A 108 23.15 5.67 15.12
N ILE A 109 21.97 6.28 15.03
CA ILE A 109 21.80 7.63 14.45
C ILE A 109 22.66 8.68 15.17
N ARG A 110 22.74 8.62 16.51
CA ARG A 110 23.57 9.55 17.32
C ARG A 110 25.08 9.39 17.14
N ARG A 111 25.53 8.30 16.54
CA ARG A 111 26.95 8.02 16.29
C ARG A 111 27.39 8.41 14.89
N LEU A 112 26.45 8.77 14.03
CA LEU A 112 26.76 9.23 12.68
C LEU A 112 27.41 10.60 12.75
N ASP A 113 28.41 10.82 11.90
CA ASP A 113 29.00 12.14 11.75
C ASP A 113 27.99 13.09 11.08
N PRO A 114 28.01 14.40 11.41
CA PRO A 114 27.16 15.37 10.73
C PRO A 114 27.33 15.30 9.20
N GLY A 115 26.25 14.99 8.49
CA GLY A 115 26.24 14.88 7.03
C GLY A 115 26.50 13.47 6.47
N GLU A 116 26.80 12.48 7.31
CA GLU A 116 26.96 11.08 6.88
C GLU A 116 25.66 10.51 6.29
N LEU A 117 24.51 10.91 6.85
CA LEU A 117 23.20 10.72 6.24
C LEU A 117 22.54 12.07 6.02
N THR A 118 22.09 12.31 4.78
CA THR A 118 21.28 13.48 4.44
C THR A 118 19.95 13.05 3.88
N PHE A 119 18.88 13.63 4.40
CA PHE A 119 17.54 13.53 3.82
C PHE A 119 17.29 14.77 2.97
N ARG A 120 16.85 14.58 1.73
CA ARG A 120 16.49 15.68 0.82
C ARG A 120 15.14 15.38 0.20
N ALA A 121 14.15 16.20 0.51
CA ALA A 121 12.95 16.30 -0.30
C ALA A 121 13.26 17.21 -1.50
N THR A 122 13.07 16.71 -2.72
CA THR A 122 13.35 17.46 -3.94
C THR A 122 12.13 17.43 -4.85
N ARG A 123 11.80 18.57 -5.44
CA ARG A 123 10.99 18.63 -6.66
C ARG A 123 11.99 18.60 -7.80
N ASP A 124 12.15 17.44 -8.41
CA ASP A 124 13.04 17.25 -9.55
C ASP A 124 12.21 17.08 -10.82
N PRO A 125 12.01 18.15 -11.62
CA PRO A 125 11.23 18.06 -12.85
C PRO A 125 11.83 17.10 -13.89
N SER A 126 13.13 16.77 -13.78
CA SER A 126 13.77 15.81 -14.68
C SER A 126 13.44 14.35 -14.35
N GLY A 127 12.89 14.07 -13.16
CA GLY A 127 12.61 12.71 -12.68
C GLY A 127 13.85 11.93 -12.24
N ALA A 128 15.07 12.45 -12.44
CA ALA A 128 16.31 11.72 -12.15
C ALA A 128 16.45 11.29 -10.68
N ALA A 129 15.97 12.10 -9.74
CA ALA A 129 15.94 11.75 -8.33
C ALA A 129 15.01 10.57 -8.04
N ILE A 130 13.83 10.55 -8.66
CA ILE A 130 12.86 9.46 -8.51
C ILE A 130 13.44 8.18 -9.11
N GLU A 131 14.06 8.24 -10.29
CA GLU A 131 14.72 7.08 -10.89
C GLU A 131 15.80 6.47 -9.99
N ARG A 132 16.62 7.30 -9.33
CA ARG A 132 17.63 6.81 -8.39
C ARG A 132 17.01 6.07 -7.21
N VAL A 133 15.89 6.58 -6.69
CA VAL A 133 15.14 5.91 -5.62
C VAL A 133 14.58 4.58 -6.11
N ILE A 134 13.93 4.54 -7.27
CA ILE A 134 13.39 3.30 -7.86
C ILE A 134 14.49 2.26 -8.06
N LYS A 135 15.66 2.65 -8.63
CA LYS A 135 16.83 1.77 -8.79
C LYS A 135 17.33 1.25 -7.44
N GLY A 136 17.34 2.08 -6.41
CA GLY A 136 17.68 1.68 -5.04
C GLY A 136 16.73 0.64 -4.47
N ILE A 137 15.41 0.85 -4.62
CA ILE A 137 14.38 -0.10 -4.18
C ILE A 137 14.52 -1.43 -4.93
N ALA A 138 14.71 -1.40 -6.25
CA ALA A 138 14.91 -2.59 -7.05
C ALA A 138 16.15 -3.39 -6.63
N ARG A 139 17.27 -2.70 -6.37
CA ARG A 139 18.49 -3.34 -5.86
C ARG A 139 18.29 -3.98 -4.49
N ALA A 140 17.52 -3.36 -3.60
CA ALA A 140 17.31 -3.86 -2.24
C ALA A 140 16.36 -5.07 -2.18
N ASN A 141 15.35 -5.12 -3.04
CA ASN A 141 14.29 -6.14 -2.97
C ASN A 141 14.42 -7.24 -4.05
N GLY A 142 15.25 -7.05 -5.08
CA GLY A 142 15.54 -8.09 -6.07
C GLY A 142 14.29 -8.68 -6.72
N LYS A 143 14.04 -9.97 -6.50
CA LYS A 143 12.91 -10.72 -7.08
C LYS A 143 11.56 -10.39 -6.44
N ASP A 144 11.56 -9.84 -5.23
CA ASP A 144 10.35 -9.47 -4.47
C ASP A 144 9.93 -8.02 -4.74
N ASN A 145 10.58 -7.36 -5.72
CA ASN A 145 10.26 -5.99 -6.09
C ASN A 145 8.95 -5.91 -6.88
N TRP A 146 7.93 -5.31 -6.27
CA TRP A 146 6.62 -5.07 -6.89
C TRP A 146 6.61 -3.93 -7.91
N LEU A 147 7.62 -3.04 -7.89
CA LEU A 147 7.74 -1.93 -8.87
C LEU A 147 8.27 -2.38 -10.24
N GLY A 148 8.54 -3.67 -10.42
CA GLY A 148 9.26 -4.20 -11.58
C GLY A 148 8.43 -4.31 -12.86
N THR A 149 8.84 -3.56 -13.88
CA THR A 149 8.72 -3.97 -15.28
C THR A 149 9.55 -5.25 -15.49
N LYS A 150 8.89 -6.39 -15.62
CA LYS A 150 9.49 -7.53 -16.35
C LYS A 150 9.35 -7.28 -17.84
#